data_AF-A0A9D1Z748-F1
#
_entry.id   AF-A0A9D1Z748-F1
#
_cell.length_a   1.000
_cell.length_b   1.000
_cell.length_c   1.000
_cell.angle_alpha   90.00
_cell.angle_beta   90.00
_cell.angle_gamma   90.00
#
_symmetry.space_group_name_H-M   'P 1'
#
loop_
_entity.id
_entity.type
_entity.pdbx_description
1 polymer ?
#
loop_
_entity_poly.entity_id
_entity_poly.type
_entity_poly.pdbx_seq_one_letter_code
_entity_poly.pdbx_strand_id
1 'polypeptide(L)' 'MRLNCGDTAPKTCSYKVVNEKGEVVGNVYMNEGETLPPTQMSGCHYEMD' A
#
# COMPACT_ATOMS: atom_id res chain seq x y z
N MET A 1 -4.05 2.93 -8.69
CA MET A 1 -4.48 1.54 -8.38
C MET A 1 -4.60 1.45 -6.88
N ARG A 2 -5.77 1.06 -6.37
CA ARG A 2 -5.98 0.82 -4.94
C ARG A 2 -5.67 -0.64 -4.64
N LEU A 3 -4.71 -0.88 -3.75
CA LEU A 3 -4.32 -2.22 -3.30
C LEU A 3 -4.60 -2.34 -1.80
N ASN A 4 -5.01 -3.52 -1.35
CA ASN A 4 -5.29 -3.76 0.06
C ASN A 4 -4.09 -4.43 0.74
N CYS A 5 -4.11 -4.45 2.07
CA CYS A 5 -3.16 -5.28 2.80
C CYS A 5 -3.36 -6.76 2.44
N GLY A 6 -2.27 -7.48 2.22
CA GLY A 6 -2.30 -8.88 1.79
C GLY A 6 -2.46 -9.09 0.29
N ASP A 7 -2.70 -8.04 -0.50
CA ASP A 7 -2.58 -8.13 -1.96
C ASP A 7 -1.11 -8.29 -2.37
N THR A 8 -0.89 -8.96 -3.51
CA THR A 8 0.44 -9.06 -4.10
C THR A 8 0.78 -7.77 -4.84
N ALA A 9 1.94 -7.20 -4.56
CA ALA A 9 2.47 -6.04 -5.27
C ALA A 9 2.63 -6.38 -6.76
N PRO A 10 1.86 -5.74 -7.66
CA PRO A 10 1.86 -6.10 -9.08
C PRO A 10 3.09 -5.61 -9.83
N LYS A 11 3.88 -4.70 -9.26
CA LYS A 11 5.15 -4.21 -9.81
C LYS A 11 6.06 -3.73 -8.69
N THR A 12 7.36 -3.68 -8.96
CA THR A 12 8.34 -3.07 -8.04
C THR A 12 8.18 -1.55 -8.04
N CYS A 13 7.67 -0.98 -6.96
CA CYS A 13 7.59 0.47 -6.76
C CYS A 13 7.38 0.86 -5.30
N SER A 14 7.40 2.17 -5.05
CA SER A 14 6.96 2.74 -3.78
C SER A 14 5.44 2.82 -3.74
N TYR A 15 4.84 2.23 -2.72
CA TYR A 15 3.42 2.29 -2.41
C TYR A 15 3.20 3.25 -1.25
N LYS A 16 2.37 4.26 -1.45
CA LYS A 16 1.91 5.17 -0.42
C LYS A 16 0.77 4.52 0.35
N VAL A 17 0.83 4.59 1.67
CA VAL A 17 -0.27 4.19 2.55
C VAL A 17 -1.15 5.41 2.73
N VAL A 18 -2.36 5.34 2.19
CA VAL A 18 -3.34 6.42 2.27
C VAL A 18 -4.44 6.01 3.25
N ASN A 19 -4.76 6.90 4.19
CA ASN A 19 -5.83 6.66 5.17
C ASN A 19 -7.22 6.98 4.59
N GLU A 20 -8.28 6.73 5.36
CA GLU A 20 -9.66 7.03 4.95
C GLU A 20 -9.92 8.53 4.69
N LYS A 21 -9.08 9.40 5.23
CA LYS A 21 -9.14 10.86 5.00
C LYS A 21 -8.43 11.29 3.71
N GLY A 22 -7.78 10.37 3.00
CA GLY A 22 -7.00 10.68 1.79
C GLY A 22 -5.60 11.21 2.10
N GLU A 23 -5.12 11.10 3.34
CA GLU A 23 -3.79 11.53 3.74
C GLU A 23 -2.78 10.39 3.62
N VAL A 24 -1.60 10.70 3.11
CA VAL A 24 -0.48 9.75 3.08
C VAL A 24 0.10 9.63 4.49
N VAL A 25 -0.15 8.49 5.12
CA VAL A 25 0.33 8.18 6.48
C VAL A 25 1.65 7.40 6.47
N GLY A 26 2.10 6.97 5.30
CA GLY A 26 3.38 6.29 5.15
C GLY A 26 3.69 5.94 3.71
N ASN A 27 4.87 5.41 3.49
CA ASN A 27 5.32 4.87 2.22
C ASN A 27 6.05 3.56 2.47
N VAL A 28 5.87 2.60 1.57
CA VAL A 28 6.56 1.32 1.62
C VAL A 28 7.10 0.98 0.24
N TYR A 29 8.36 0.58 0.18
CA TYR A 29 8.94 0.09 -1.06
C TYR A 29 8.67 -1.42 -1.13
N MET A 30 8.06 -1.87 -2.22
CA MET A 30 7.72 -3.27 -2.43
C MET A 30 8.20 -3.69 -3.81
N ASN A 31 8.68 -4.93 -3.91
CA ASN A 31 9.04 -5.54 -5.17
C ASN A 31 7.85 -6.28 -5.79
N GLU A 32 7.88 -6.43 -7.12
CA GLU A 32 6.90 -7.23 -7.85
C GLU A 32 6.84 -8.65 -7.28
N GLY A 33 5.63 -9.10 -6.96
CA GLY A 33 5.40 -10.42 -6.37
C GLY A 33 5.51 -10.47 -4.85
N GLU A 34 5.89 -9.39 -4.16
CA GLU A 34 5.87 -9.34 -2.70
C GLU A 34 4.46 -9.11 -2.15
N THR A 35 4.17 -9.66 -0.97
CA THR A 35 2.88 -9.46 -0.31
C THR A 35 2.89 -8.14 0.45
N LEU A 36 1.91 -7.28 0.18
CA LEU A 36 1.74 -6.02 0.89
C LEU A 36 1.51 -6.26 2.38
N PRO A 37 2.26 -5.59 3.26
CA PRO A 37 2.17 -5.81 4.69
C PRO A 37 0.78 -5.38 5.22
N PRO A 38 0.40 -5.85 6.40
CA PRO A 38 -0.80 -5.34 7.07
C PRO A 38 -0.67 -3.83 7.30
N THR A 39 -1.69 -3.07 6.90
CA THR A 39 -1.76 -1.65 7.26
C THR A 39 -1.99 -1.54 8.76
N GLN A 40 -1.35 -0.56 9.40
CA GLN A 40 -1.45 -0.36 10.85
C GLN A 40 -2.84 0.08 11.33
N MET A 41 -3.70 0.52 10.41
CA MET A 41 -5.07 0.93 10.69
C MET A 41 -6.05 0.31 9.69
N SER A 42 -7.26 0.01 10.17
CA SER A 42 -8.41 -0.34 9.35
C SER A 42 -8.79 0.85 8.45
N GLY A 43 -9.09 0.59 7.19
CA GLY A 43 -9.48 1.61 6.21
C GLY A 43 -8.32 2.27 5.46
N CYS A 44 -7.07 1.90 5.76
CA CYS A 44 -5.92 2.28 4.95
C CYS A 44 -5.84 1.43 3.68
N HIS A 45 -5.35 2.04 2.60
CA HIS A 45 -5.09 1.37 1.32
C HIS A 45 -3.73 1.80 0.76
N TYR A 46 -3.17 0.96 -0.10
CA TYR A 46 -1.95 1.24 -0.81
C TYR A 46 -2.25 1.86 -2.17
N GLU A 47 -1.54 2.94 -2.50
CA GLU A 47 -1.53 3.54 -3.82
C GLU A 47 -0.11 3.51 -4.38
N MET A 48 0.05 3.08 -5.64
CA MET A 48 1.32 3.25 -6.34
C MET A 48 1.59 4.73 -6.56
N ASP A 49 2.82 5.16 -6.29
CA ASP A 49 3.35 6.41 -6.84
C ASP A 49 3.53 6.31 -8.37
#